data_AF-A0A2S1H3N1-F1
#
_entry.id   AF-A0A2S1H3N1-F1
#
_cell.length_a   1.000
_cell.length_b   1.000
_cell.length_c   1.000
_cell.angle_alpha   90.00
_cell.angle_beta   90.00
_cell.angle_gamma   90.00
#
_symmetry.space_group_name_H-M   'P 1'
#
loop_
_entity.id
_entity.type
_entity.pdbx_description
1 polymer ?
#
loop_
_entity_poly.entity_id
_entity_poly.type
_entity_poly.pdbx_seq_one_letter_code
_entity_poly.pdbx_strand_id
1 'polypeptide(L)'
;MKKYILLMLFSFTLILSACTQAEEDTQEYSGIISDEQSFGYEYTVLKEQNNFSWKVGYKGDISIIEESTANQDDLVNYMNAVNDSKLVSVKLITSVSYLLIIIITTLILYKKNRKMLKDSAIVITMLAGIALYIAFKASFDLSSLLQDVKSYYLILTN
;
A
#
# COMPACT_ATOMS: atom_id res chain seq x y z
N MET A 1 -5.95 -33.79 0.26
CA MET A 1 -4.80 -33.20 -0.47
C MET A 1 -5.13 -32.87 -1.93
N LYS A 2 -5.59 -33.82 -2.77
CA LYS A 2 -5.90 -33.57 -4.20
C LYS A 2 -6.83 -32.37 -4.49
N LYS A 3 -7.86 -32.13 -3.68
CA LYS A 3 -8.81 -31.01 -3.88
C LYS A 3 -8.18 -29.62 -3.65
N TYR A 4 -7.24 -29.53 -2.71
CA TYR A 4 -6.54 -28.27 -2.41
C TYR A 4 -5.44 -27.97 -3.44
N ILE A 5 -4.79 -29.00 -3.99
CA ILE A 5 -3.81 -28.86 -5.08
C ILE A 5 -4.49 -28.33 -6.34
N LEU A 6 -5.68 -28.82 -6.68
CA LEU A 6 -6.46 -28.34 -7.83
C LEU A 6 -6.86 -26.87 -7.68
N LEU A 7 -7.28 -26.48 -6.47
CA LEU A 7 -7.67 -25.11 -6.16
C LEU A 7 -6.46 -24.16 -6.19
N MET A 8 -5.30 -24.62 -5.71
CA MET A 8 -4.04 -23.87 -5.75
C MET A 8 -3.52 -23.66 -7.18
N LEU A 9 -3.61 -24.70 -8.04
CA LEU A 9 -3.25 -24.62 -9.46
C LEU A 9 -4.16 -23.64 -10.23
N PHE A 10 -5.47 -23.67 -9.92
CA PHE A 10 -6.44 -22.77 -10.54
C PHE A 10 -6.22 -21.30 -10.16
N SER A 11 -5.87 -21.03 -8.89
CA SER A 11 -5.49 -19.68 -8.46
C SER A 11 -4.21 -19.18 -9.13
N PHE A 12 -3.24 -20.06 -9.40
CA PHE A 12 -1.96 -19.68 -10.03
C PHE A 12 -2.13 -19.29 -11.50
N THR A 13 -3.03 -19.97 -12.23
CA THR A 13 -3.36 -19.63 -13.63
C THR A 13 -4.10 -18.30 -13.77
N LEU A 14 -4.92 -17.92 -12.78
CA LEU A 14 -5.60 -16.63 -12.79
C LEU A 14 -4.63 -15.46 -12.54
N ILE A 15 -3.62 -15.66 -11.69
CA ILE A 15 -2.58 -14.65 -11.42
C ILE A 15 -1.69 -14.45 -12.66
N LEU A 16 -1.35 -15.52 -13.39
CA LEU A 16 -0.54 -15.43 -14.61
C LEU A 16 -1.28 -14.79 -15.78
N SER A 17 -2.60 -14.96 -15.90
CA SER A 17 -3.40 -14.35 -16.97
C SER A 17 -3.55 -12.83 -16.82
N ALA A 18 -3.39 -12.29 -15.61
CA ALA A 18 -3.46 -10.86 -15.34
C ALA A 18 -2.17 -10.11 -15.74
N CYS A 19 -1.08 -10.82 -16.05
CA CYS A 19 0.16 -10.27 -16.58
C CYS A 19 0.17 -10.34 -18.11
N THR A 20 -0.85 -9.80 -18.77
CA THR A 20 -0.76 -9.56 -20.22
C THR A 20 -0.01 -8.23 -20.41
N GLN A 21 1.17 -8.28 -21.03
CA GLN A 21 1.98 -7.10 -21.34
C GLN A 21 1.12 -6.10 -22.14
N ALA A 22 0.93 -4.90 -21.58
CA ALA A 22 0.37 -3.78 -22.30
C ALA A 22 1.32 -3.40 -23.44
N GLU A 23 0.78 -3.26 -24.65
CA GLU A 23 1.49 -2.73 -25.80
C GLU A 23 2.00 -1.31 -25.48
N GLU A 24 3.27 -1.04 -25.72
CA GLU A 24 3.84 0.30 -25.60
C GLU A 24 3.28 1.18 -26.72
N ASP A 25 2.25 1.95 -26.39
CA ASP A 25 1.73 3.00 -27.26
C ASP A 25 2.84 4.05 -27.51
N THR A 26 3.27 4.15 -28.76
CA THR A 26 4.32 5.06 -29.25
C THR A 26 3.78 6.46 -29.61
N GLN A 27 2.54 6.78 -29.22
CA GLN A 27 1.95 8.11 -29.38
C GLN A 27 2.28 9.01 -28.19
N GLU A 28 2.55 10.29 -28.48
CA GLU A 28 2.81 11.32 -27.46
C GLU A 28 1.54 11.53 -26.61
N TYR A 29 1.49 10.85 -25.47
CA TYR A 29 0.35 10.88 -24.55
C TYR A 29 0.23 12.26 -23.90
N SER A 30 -0.94 12.89 -24.07
CA SER A 30 -1.35 14.08 -23.32
C SER A 30 -2.55 13.72 -22.45
N GLY A 31 -2.42 13.90 -21.14
CA GLY A 31 -3.43 13.47 -20.18
C GLY A 31 -2.87 13.24 -18.78
N ILE A 32 -3.67 12.58 -17.94
CA ILE A 32 -3.29 12.21 -16.57
C ILE A 32 -2.39 10.97 -16.63
N ILE A 33 -1.13 11.11 -16.21
CA ILE A 33 -0.18 9.99 -16.17
C ILE A 33 -0.37 9.17 -14.90
N SER A 34 -0.61 9.84 -13.78
CA SER A 34 -0.75 9.20 -12.48
C SER A 34 -1.57 10.09 -11.56
N ASP A 35 -2.51 9.48 -10.85
CA ASP A 35 -3.29 10.09 -9.81
C ASP A 35 -3.36 9.15 -8.60
N GLU A 36 -3.21 9.70 -7.40
CA GLU A 36 -3.38 8.91 -6.19
C GLU A 36 -3.81 9.81 -5.02
N GLN A 37 -4.53 9.20 -4.08
CA GLN A 37 -4.97 9.86 -2.86
C GLN A 37 -4.73 8.95 -1.64
N SER A 38 -4.09 9.50 -0.61
CA SER A 38 -3.80 8.80 0.63
C SER A 38 -3.79 9.73 1.83
N PHE A 39 -4.52 9.36 2.89
CA PHE A 39 -4.61 10.12 4.16
C PHE A 39 -4.95 11.63 4.00
N GLY A 40 -5.73 11.95 2.97
CA GLY A 40 -6.13 13.32 2.65
C GLY A 40 -5.10 14.11 1.84
N TYR A 41 -3.93 13.53 1.54
CA TYR A 41 -3.01 14.05 0.54
C TYR A 41 -3.32 13.44 -0.81
N GLU A 42 -3.15 14.23 -1.87
CA GLU A 42 -3.39 13.79 -3.22
C GLU A 42 -2.39 14.40 -4.18
N TYR A 43 -2.15 13.71 -5.28
CA TYR A 43 -1.47 14.27 -6.43
C TYR A 43 -2.13 13.83 -7.75
N THR A 44 -1.90 14.62 -8.79
CA THR A 44 -2.17 14.25 -10.17
C THR A 44 -1.06 14.78 -11.06
N VAL A 45 -0.40 13.90 -11.80
CA VAL A 45 0.60 14.25 -12.80
C VAL A 45 -0.09 14.39 -14.15
N LEU A 46 -0.01 15.57 -14.73
CA LEU A 46 -0.55 15.90 -16.04
C LEU A 46 0.60 16.11 -17.01
N LYS A 47 0.51 15.48 -18.19
CA LYS A 47 1.40 15.76 -19.30
C LYS A 47 0.66 16.47 -20.42
N GLU A 48 1.20 17.60 -20.82
CA GLU A 48 0.73 18.40 -21.94
C GLU A 48 1.90 18.61 -22.89
N GLN A 49 1.87 17.88 -24.02
CA GLN A 49 2.97 17.84 -25.00
C GLN A 49 4.29 17.43 -24.31
N ASN A 50 5.24 18.36 -24.18
CA ASN A 50 6.55 18.15 -23.56
C ASN A 50 6.66 18.68 -22.12
N ASN A 51 5.58 19.22 -21.55
CA ASN A 51 5.59 19.80 -20.21
C ASN A 51 4.81 18.91 -19.22
N PHE A 52 5.29 18.87 -17.99
CA PHE A 52 4.61 18.22 -16.88
C PHE A 52 4.08 19.28 -15.91
N SER A 53 2.84 19.12 -15.50
CA SER A 53 2.23 19.89 -14.43
C SER A 53 1.64 18.96 -13.39
N TRP A 54 1.69 19.40 -12.14
CA TRP A 54 1.31 18.60 -10.99
C TRP A 54 0.19 19.31 -10.25
N LYS A 55 -0.89 18.60 -9.99
CA LYS A 55 -1.85 18.99 -8.95
C LYS A 55 -1.37 18.34 -7.67
N VAL A 56 -1.11 19.15 -6.64
CA VAL A 56 -0.71 18.69 -5.30
C VAL A 56 -1.76 19.19 -4.33
N GLY A 57 -2.36 18.28 -3.56
CA GLY A 57 -3.50 18.62 -2.72
C GLY A 57 -3.44 18.06 -1.30
N TYR A 58 -4.09 18.78 -0.38
CA TYR A 58 -4.36 18.31 0.98
C TYR A 58 -5.78 18.69 1.40
N LYS A 59 -6.61 17.70 1.73
CA LYS A 59 -7.99 17.86 2.22
C LYS A 59 -8.86 18.79 1.36
N GLY A 60 -8.66 18.74 0.04
CA GLY A 60 -9.40 19.54 -0.93
C GLY A 60 -8.75 20.88 -1.31
N ASP A 61 -7.71 21.31 -0.60
CA ASP A 61 -6.89 22.46 -1.01
C ASP A 61 -5.87 22.00 -2.05
N ILE A 62 -5.95 22.53 -3.27
CA ILE A 62 -5.15 22.09 -4.42
C ILE A 62 -4.25 23.23 -4.91
N SER A 63 -2.98 22.91 -5.13
CA SER A 63 -2.01 23.76 -5.82
C SER A 63 -1.63 23.13 -7.16
N ILE A 64 -1.51 23.95 -8.19
CA ILE A 64 -1.03 23.53 -9.52
C ILE A 64 0.39 24.04 -9.67
N ILE A 65 1.32 23.13 -9.95
CA ILE A 65 2.75 23.39 -9.99
C ILE A 65 3.27 22.92 -11.35
N GLU A 66 3.97 23.80 -12.07
CA GLU A 66 4.74 23.37 -13.25
C GLU A 66 6.03 22.69 -12.80
N GLU A 67 6.32 21.52 -13.40
CA GLU A 67 7.56 20.80 -13.11
C GLU A 67 8.76 21.57 -13.70
N SER A 68 9.80 21.70 -12.90
CA SER A 68 11.06 22.32 -13.25
C SER A 68 12.21 21.54 -12.62
N THR A 69 13.43 21.78 -13.08
CA THR A 69 14.62 21.16 -12.47
C THR A 69 14.82 21.51 -11.00
N ALA A 70 14.19 22.57 -10.49
CA ALA A 70 14.33 23.02 -9.10
C ALA A 70 13.39 22.27 -8.13
N ASN A 71 12.24 21.77 -8.60
CA ASN A 71 11.20 21.16 -7.76
C ASN A 71 10.89 19.70 -8.13
N GLN A 72 11.49 19.17 -9.19
CA GLN A 72 11.26 17.80 -9.67
C GLN A 72 11.48 16.75 -8.56
N ASP A 73 12.58 16.86 -7.81
CA ASP A 73 12.89 15.89 -6.75
C ASP A 73 11.84 15.92 -5.64
N ASP A 74 11.38 17.10 -5.22
CA ASP A 74 10.34 17.25 -4.20
C ASP A 74 8.99 16.71 -4.67
N LEU A 75 8.63 16.91 -5.95
CA LEU A 75 7.42 16.36 -6.55
C LEU A 75 7.45 14.84 -6.59
N VAL A 76 8.58 14.24 -7.02
CA VAL A 76 8.76 12.79 -7.05
C VAL A 76 8.76 12.21 -5.64
N ASN A 77 9.39 12.88 -4.66
CA ASN A 77 9.39 12.41 -3.28
C ASN A 77 7.99 12.51 -2.65
N TYR A 78 7.24 13.58 -2.93
CA TYR A 78 5.84 13.69 -2.53
C TYR A 78 4.99 12.56 -3.12
N MET A 79 5.12 12.30 -4.43
CA MET A 79 4.47 11.19 -5.13
C MET A 79 4.74 9.85 -4.45
N ASN A 80 6.01 9.54 -4.23
CA ASN A 80 6.44 8.29 -3.62
C ASN A 80 5.90 8.17 -2.20
N ALA A 81 5.97 9.23 -1.40
CA ALA A 81 5.49 9.20 -0.02
C ALA A 81 3.96 9.00 0.06
N VAL A 82 3.18 9.62 -0.84
CA VAL A 82 1.72 9.40 -0.94
C VAL A 82 1.43 7.95 -1.31
N ASN A 83 2.08 7.41 -2.35
CA ASN A 83 1.90 6.04 -2.81
C ASN A 83 2.30 5.00 -1.76
N ASP A 84 3.48 5.17 -1.17
CA ASP A 84 4.03 4.25 -0.17
C ASP A 84 3.18 4.29 1.10
N SER A 85 2.64 5.45 1.50
CA SER A 85 1.75 5.52 2.66
C SER A 85 0.50 4.65 2.45
N LYS A 86 -0.09 4.66 1.25
CA LYS A 86 -1.23 3.80 0.90
C LYS A 86 -0.83 2.33 0.97
N LEU A 87 0.29 1.95 0.36
CA LEU A 87 0.77 0.57 0.33
C LEU A 87 1.08 0.04 1.74
N VAL A 88 1.80 0.82 2.55
CA VAL A 88 2.12 0.46 3.94
C VAL A 88 0.85 0.39 4.79
N SER A 89 -0.14 1.25 4.55
CA SER A 89 -1.44 1.17 5.24
C SER A 89 -2.17 -0.15 4.95
N VAL A 90 -2.17 -0.61 3.70
CA VAL A 90 -2.76 -1.90 3.31
C VAL A 90 -2.03 -3.05 4.01
N LYS A 91 -0.70 -2.99 4.07
CA LYS A 91 0.12 -3.97 4.79
C LYS A 91 -0.19 -4.00 6.29
N LEU A 92 -0.39 -2.83 6.91
CA LEU A 92 -0.77 -2.70 8.32
C LEU A 92 -2.15 -3.30 8.57
N ILE A 93 -3.16 -2.89 7.79
CA ILE A 93 -4.54 -3.41 7.88
C ILE A 93 -4.56 -4.93 7.72
N THR A 94 -3.82 -5.46 6.74
CA THR A 94 -3.75 -6.90 6.50
C THR A 94 -3.13 -7.64 7.69
N SER A 95 -2.04 -7.10 8.25
CA SER A 95 -1.34 -7.71 9.38
C SER A 95 -2.18 -7.70 10.67
N VAL A 96 -2.85 -6.58 10.96
CA VAL A 96 -3.78 -6.46 12.10
C VAL A 96 -4.98 -7.39 11.93
N SER A 97 -5.55 -7.45 10.73
CA SER A 97 -6.67 -8.35 10.43
C SER A 97 -6.29 -9.82 10.61
N TYR A 98 -5.10 -10.20 10.16
CA TYR A 98 -4.57 -11.55 10.36
C TYR A 98 -4.36 -11.87 11.85
N LEU A 99 -3.85 -10.91 12.63
CA LEU A 99 -3.70 -11.05 14.08
C LEU A 99 -5.06 -11.23 14.77
N LEU A 100 -6.09 -10.49 14.36
CA LEU A 100 -7.45 -10.67 14.87
C LEU A 100 -8.00 -12.08 14.59
N ILE A 101 -7.74 -12.63 13.40
CA ILE A 101 -8.11 -14.01 13.07
C ILE A 101 -7.41 -15.00 14.01
N ILE A 102 -6.11 -14.81 14.28
CA ILE A 102 -5.37 -15.64 15.24
C ILE A 102 -5.99 -15.54 16.63
N ILE A 103 -6.34 -14.34 17.12
CA ILE A 103 -6.99 -14.16 18.42
C ILE A 103 -8.32 -14.90 18.47
N ILE A 104 -9.19 -14.69 17.47
CA ILE A 104 -10.52 -15.31 17.43
C ILE A 104 -10.41 -16.84 17.39
N THR A 105 -9.56 -17.38 16.53
CA THR A 105 -9.35 -18.84 16.43
C THR A 105 -8.78 -19.42 17.73
N THR A 106 -7.85 -18.73 18.37
CA THR A 106 -7.29 -19.10 19.68
C THR A 106 -8.38 -19.12 20.76
N LEU A 107 -9.24 -18.10 20.82
CA LEU A 107 -10.37 -18.04 21.76
C LEU A 107 -11.38 -19.18 21.55
N ILE A 108 -11.69 -19.49 20.28
CA ILE A 108 -12.57 -20.62 19.94
C ILE A 108 -11.95 -21.94 20.40
N LEU A 109 -10.65 -22.16 20.14
CA LEU A 109 -9.95 -23.37 20.57
C LEU A 109 -9.85 -23.47 22.10
N TYR A 110 -9.62 -22.36 22.78
CA TYR A 110 -9.60 -22.31 24.24
C TYR A 110 -10.94 -22.75 24.84
N LYS A 111 -12.06 -22.28 24.28
CA LYS A 111 -13.42 -22.61 24.77
C LYS A 111 -13.86 -24.03 24.40
N LYS A 112 -13.58 -24.51 23.19
CA LYS A 112 -14.13 -25.77 22.67
C LYS A 112 -13.16 -26.95 22.70
N ASN A 113 -11.86 -26.73 22.48
CA ASN A 113 -10.88 -27.79 22.21
C ASN A 113 -9.53 -27.52 22.89
N ARG A 114 -9.55 -27.35 24.23
CA ARG A 114 -8.38 -26.96 25.04
C ARG A 114 -7.16 -27.88 24.89
N LYS A 115 -7.36 -29.17 24.59
CA LYS A 115 -6.26 -30.12 24.32
C LYS A 115 -5.52 -29.75 23.03
N MET A 116 -6.25 -29.51 21.94
CA MET A 116 -5.68 -29.09 20.66
C MET A 116 -4.94 -27.75 20.78
N LEU A 117 -5.43 -26.83 21.62
CA LEU A 117 -4.73 -25.58 21.91
C LEU A 117 -3.34 -25.83 22.50
N LYS A 118 -3.20 -26.75 23.48
CA LYS A 118 -1.89 -27.06 24.07
C LYS A 118 -0.91 -27.60 23.03
N ASP A 119 -1.39 -28.46 22.14
CA ASP A 119 -0.56 -29.09 21.10
C ASP A 119 -0.14 -28.09 20.02
N SER A 120 -0.93 -27.03 19.79
CA SER A 120 -0.69 -26.02 18.75
C SER A 120 -0.21 -24.66 19.28
N ALA A 121 -0.06 -24.50 20.60
CA ALA A 121 0.21 -23.21 21.25
C ALA A 121 1.48 -22.54 20.72
N ILE A 122 2.54 -23.32 20.50
CA ILE A 122 3.83 -22.81 20.00
C ILE A 122 3.67 -22.22 18.59
N VAL A 123 2.96 -22.92 17.71
CA VAL A 123 2.72 -22.49 16.32
C VAL A 123 1.87 -21.22 16.29
N ILE A 124 0.80 -21.19 17.08
CA ILE A 124 -0.08 -20.02 17.22
C ILE A 124 0.71 -18.81 17.70
N THR A 125 1.56 -19.00 18.73
CA THR A 125 2.38 -17.92 19.30
C THR A 125 3.38 -17.39 18.29
N MET A 126 4.03 -18.28 17.53
CA MET A 126 4.99 -17.87 16.49
C MET A 126 4.31 -17.08 15.37
N LEU A 127 3.16 -17.54 14.87
CA LEU A 127 2.38 -16.82 13.86
C LEU A 127 1.89 -15.46 14.37
N ALA A 128 1.42 -15.39 15.61
CA ALA A 128 1.03 -14.14 16.25
C ALA A 128 2.21 -13.17 16.37
N GLY A 129 3.39 -13.67 16.76
CA GLY A 129 4.60 -12.87 16.87
C GLY A 129 5.05 -12.28 15.54
N ILE A 130 5.01 -13.06 14.45
CA ILE A 130 5.34 -12.58 13.10
C ILE A 130 4.33 -11.50 12.67
N ALA A 131 3.03 -11.75 12.83
CA ALA A 131 1.99 -10.80 12.47
C ALA A 131 2.15 -9.48 13.24
N LEU A 132 2.42 -9.57 14.54
CA LEU A 132 2.62 -8.41 15.41
C LEU A 132 3.87 -7.62 15.01
N TYR A 133 4.98 -8.29 14.69
CA TYR A 133 6.19 -7.63 14.22
C TYR A 133 5.95 -6.87 12.91
N ILE A 134 5.27 -7.49 11.93
CA ILE A 134 4.97 -6.83 10.65
C ILE A 134 4.04 -5.63 10.88
N ALA A 135 3.00 -5.76 11.71
CA ALA A 135 2.11 -4.66 12.05
C ALA A 135 2.86 -3.52 12.74
N PHE A 136 3.73 -3.84 13.70
CA PHE A 136 4.53 -2.84 14.40
C PHE A 136 5.45 -2.09 13.44
N LYS A 137 6.21 -2.81 12.60
CA LYS A 137 7.08 -2.19 11.59
C LYS A 137 6.27 -1.30 10.64
N ALA A 138 5.17 -1.82 10.08
CA ALA A 138 4.33 -1.06 9.17
C ALA A 138 3.72 0.19 9.82
N SER A 139 3.42 0.15 11.13
CA SER A 139 2.95 1.33 11.85
C SER A 139 4.02 2.43 11.96
N PHE A 140 5.28 2.06 12.19
CA PHE A 140 6.39 3.02 12.22
C PHE A 140 6.67 3.57 10.82
N ASP A 141 6.77 2.69 9.82
CA ASP A 141 6.98 3.07 8.42
C ASP A 141 5.89 4.06 7.96
N LEU A 142 4.62 3.77 8.26
CA LEU A 142 3.49 4.64 7.92
C LEU A 142 3.59 6.01 8.61
N SER A 143 3.98 6.03 9.89
CA SER A 143 4.13 7.29 10.63
C SER A 143 5.24 8.15 10.04
N SER A 144 6.36 7.55 9.61
CA SER A 144 7.46 8.28 8.94
C SER A 144 6.98 8.85 7.61
N LEU A 145 6.35 8.01 6.77
CA LEU A 145 5.86 8.42 5.46
C LEU A 145 4.85 9.57 5.57
N LEU A 146 3.96 9.57 6.56
CA LEU A 146 3.03 10.68 6.77
C LEU A 146 3.72 11.99 7.18
N GLN A 147 4.85 11.92 7.87
CA GLN A 147 5.67 13.11 8.15
C GLN A 147 6.39 13.59 6.89
N ASP A 148 6.89 12.67 6.07
CA ASP A 148 7.54 12.98 4.80
C ASP A 148 6.57 13.64 3.82
N VAL A 149 5.39 13.04 3.60
CA VAL A 149 4.30 13.60 2.77
C VAL A 149 3.96 15.02 3.21
N LYS A 150 3.79 15.23 4.52
CA LYS A 150 3.48 16.55 5.07
C LYS A 150 4.60 17.56 4.77
N SER A 151 5.86 17.14 4.92
CA SER A 151 7.02 18.02 4.73
C SER A 151 7.15 18.44 3.27
N TYR A 152 7.06 17.49 2.33
CA TYR A 152 7.10 17.80 0.90
C TYR A 152 5.91 18.64 0.45
N TYR A 153 4.70 18.37 0.96
CA TYR A 153 3.54 19.22 0.70
C TYR A 153 3.80 20.67 1.09
N LEU A 154 4.38 20.92 2.27
CA LEU A 154 4.69 22.28 2.75
C LEU A 154 5.77 22.96 1.92
N ILE A 155 6.75 22.22 1.41
CA ILE A 155 7.80 22.74 0.51
C ILE A 155 7.21 23.12 -0.84
N LEU A 156 6.30 22.31 -1.37
CA LEU A 156 5.71 22.50 -2.69
C LEU A 156 4.64 23.60 -2.73
N THR A 157 4.06 23.95 -1.58
CA THR A 157 2.93 24.88 -1.50
C THR A 157 3.26 26.24 -0.85
N ASN A 158 4.50 26.46 -0.40
CA ASN A 158 5.00 27.75 0.09
C ASN A 158 6.11 28.29 -0.81
#